data_AF-A0A6L8KGU1-F1
#
_entry.id   AF-A0A6L8KGU1-F1
#
_cell.length_a   1.000
_cell.length_b   1.000
_cell.length_c   1.000
_cell.angle_alpha   90.00
_cell.angle_beta   90.00
_cell.angle_gamma   90.00
#
_symmetry.space_group_name_H-M   'P 1'
#
loop_
_entity.id
_entity.type
_entity.pdbx_description
1 polymer ?
#
loop_
_entity_poly.entity_id
_entity_poly.type
_entity_poly.pdbx_seq_one_letter_code
_entity_poly.pdbx_strand_id
1 'polypeptide(L)'
;MAIDFAGLKRLAEASAAVKLACSCHEAGMLAWQAMPLTLELELDQFEEVASLVEDPYAEPMFAEYHPAGTRLTSDDAPIAPRYYPANLSHLLRCVKCQRHYLRYTEGGGYFTELRIRALQPQLLVDAPL
;
A
#
# COMPACT_ATOMS: atom_id res chain seq x y z
N MET A 1 2.36 -13.64 6.37
CA MET A 1 2.59 -13.33 7.80
C MET A 1 2.26 -11.86 8.00
N ALA A 2 1.41 -11.54 8.96
CA ALA A 2 1.05 -10.16 9.26
C ALA A 2 2.27 -9.39 9.79
N ILE A 3 2.54 -8.20 9.25
CA ILE A 3 3.62 -7.32 9.72
C ILE A 3 3.08 -6.34 10.75
N ASP A 4 3.86 -6.10 11.81
CA ASP A 4 3.54 -5.09 12.81
C ASP A 4 3.89 -3.67 12.33
N PHE A 5 3.42 -2.65 13.05
CA PHE A 5 3.67 -1.25 12.69
C PHE A 5 5.17 -0.93 12.65
N ALA A 6 5.95 -1.45 13.59
CA ALA A 6 7.39 -1.23 13.65
C ALA A 6 8.13 -1.82 12.43
N GLY A 7 7.75 -3.02 12.00
CA GLY A 7 8.25 -3.66 10.79
C GLY A 7 7.86 -2.88 9.54
N LEU A 8 6.59 -2.47 9.44
CA LEU A 8 6.11 -1.66 8.31
C LEU A 8 6.88 -0.34 8.19
N LYS A 9 7.08 0.36 9.31
CA LYS A 9 7.82 1.63 9.36
C LYS A 9 9.26 1.45 8.87
N ARG A 10 9.94 0.38 9.29
CA ARG A 10 11.31 0.07 8.85
C ARG A 10 11.39 -0.13 7.33
N LEU A 11 10.42 -0.83 6.75
CA LEU A 11 10.36 -1.06 5.30
C LEU A 11 10.03 0.23 4.53
N ALA A 12 9.19 1.09 5.10
CA ALA A 12 8.90 2.42 4.56
C ALA A 12 10.15 3.32 4.53
N GLU A 13 10.89 3.36 5.63
CA GLU A 13 12.16 4.10 5.73
C GLU A 13 13.20 3.59 4.72
N ALA A 14 13.34 2.27 4.59
CA ALA A 14 14.21 1.65 3.60
C ALA A 14 13.80 1.99 2.16
N SER A 15 12.49 1.96 1.87
CA SER A 15 11.92 2.33 0.57
C SER A 15 12.23 3.79 0.21
N ALA A 16 12.03 4.71 1.16
CA ALA A 16 12.29 6.15 0.97
C ALA A 16 13.78 6.47 0.76
N ALA A 17 14.68 5.63 1.28
CA ALA A 17 16.12 5.77 1.07
C ALA A 17 16.59 5.35 -0.34
N VAL A 18 15.76 4.65 -1.12
CA VAL A 18 16.11 4.20 -2.48
C VAL A 18 16.19 5.39 -3.43
N LYS A 19 17.39 5.63 -3.98
CA LYS A 19 17.66 6.66 -4.99
C LYS A 19 17.70 6.14 -6.43
N LEU A 20 17.62 4.82 -6.62
CA LEU A 20 17.68 4.21 -7.95
C LEU A 20 16.47 4.63 -8.80
N ALA A 21 16.72 5.08 -10.03
CA ALA A 21 15.68 5.34 -11.01
C ALA A 21 14.99 4.02 -11.40
N CYS A 22 13.66 4.00 -11.42
CA CYS A 22 12.89 2.80 -11.71
C CYS A 22 11.48 3.18 -12.16
N SER A 23 10.94 2.44 -13.13
CA SER A 23 9.58 2.65 -13.65
C SER A 23 8.49 2.61 -12.55
N CYS A 24 8.68 1.80 -11.50
CA CYS A 24 7.74 1.76 -10.38
C CYS A 24 7.60 3.12 -9.65
N HIS A 25 8.67 3.92 -9.62
CA HIS A 25 8.63 5.24 -8.99
C HIS A 25 8.14 6.32 -9.94
N GLU A 26 8.52 6.24 -11.21
CA GLU A 26 8.03 7.14 -12.27
C GLU A 26 6.51 7.07 -12.45
N ALA A 27 5.90 5.92 -12.15
CA ALA A 27 4.46 5.72 -12.18
C ALA A 27 3.67 6.56 -11.15
N GLY A 28 4.33 7.27 -10.22
CA GLY A 28 3.67 8.29 -9.39
C GLY A 28 2.55 7.75 -8.49
N MET A 29 2.72 6.55 -7.93
CA MET A 29 1.72 5.86 -7.10
C MET A 29 1.58 6.46 -5.68
N LEU A 30 1.47 7.78 -5.53
CA LEU A 30 1.53 8.47 -4.23
C LEU A 30 0.24 8.33 -3.41
N ALA A 31 -0.91 8.38 -4.08
CA ALA A 31 -2.22 8.07 -3.53
C ALA A 31 -2.70 6.67 -3.97
N TRP A 32 -3.80 6.20 -3.37
CA TRP A 32 -4.46 4.99 -3.85
C TRP A 32 -5.01 5.23 -5.25
N GLN A 33 -4.58 4.38 -6.18
CA GLN A 33 -5.01 4.41 -7.57
C GLN A 33 -5.05 3.00 -8.14
N ALA A 34 -5.67 2.84 -9.32
CA ALA A 34 -5.64 1.59 -10.06
C ALA A 34 -4.19 1.23 -10.41
N MET A 35 -3.85 -0.06 -10.34
CA MET A 35 -2.52 -0.52 -10.71
C MET A 35 -2.25 -0.20 -12.19
N PRO A 36 -1.17 0.53 -12.53
CA PRO A 36 -0.89 0.87 -13.92
C PRO A 36 -0.72 -0.38 -14.77
N LEU A 37 -1.44 -0.46 -15.90
CA LEU A 37 -1.42 -1.64 -16.78
C LEU A 37 -0.01 -2.05 -17.24
N THR A 38 0.88 -1.08 -17.45
CA THR A 38 2.28 -1.37 -17.82
C THR A 38 3.02 -2.12 -16.72
N LEU A 39 2.75 -1.81 -15.46
CA LEU A 39 3.33 -2.51 -14.30
C LEU A 39 2.60 -3.83 -14.04
N GLU A 40 1.30 -3.90 -14.31
CA GLU A 40 0.51 -5.14 -14.21
C GLU A 40 0.94 -6.16 -15.27
N LEU A 41 1.31 -5.74 -16.47
CA LEU A 41 1.89 -6.62 -17.50
C LEU A 41 3.31 -7.08 -17.15
N GLU A 42 4.03 -6.34 -16.29
CA GLU A 42 5.31 -6.70 -15.71
C GLU A 42 5.15 -7.36 -14.33
N LEU A 43 4.29 -8.39 -14.20
CA LEU A 43 4.03 -9.09 -12.91
C LEU A 43 5.31 -9.48 -12.14
N ASP A 44 6.40 -9.77 -12.85
CA ASP A 44 7.71 -10.12 -12.27
C ASP A 44 8.42 -8.94 -11.59
N GLN A 45 7.91 -7.71 -11.70
CA GLN A 45 8.51 -6.54 -11.08
C GLN A 45 8.27 -6.49 -9.56
N PHE A 46 7.22 -7.15 -9.06
CA PHE A 46 6.85 -7.09 -7.65
C PHE A 46 6.78 -8.48 -7.02
N GLU A 47 7.30 -8.60 -5.81
CA GLU A 47 7.10 -9.77 -4.96
C GLU A 47 6.35 -9.35 -3.70
N GLU A 48 5.46 -10.21 -3.20
CA GLU A 48 4.81 -9.99 -1.92
C GLU A 48 5.74 -10.41 -0.78
N VAL A 49 6.05 -9.48 0.13
CA VAL A 49 7.00 -9.70 1.22
C VAL A 49 6.33 -9.76 2.60
N ALA A 50 5.13 -9.20 2.75
CA ALA A 50 4.34 -9.24 3.98
C ALA A 50 2.87 -8.91 3.71
N SER A 51 2.02 -8.98 4.73
CA SER A 51 0.62 -8.55 4.66
C SER A 51 0.24 -7.69 5.86
N LEU A 52 -0.70 -6.75 5.68
CA LEU A 52 -1.38 -6.02 6.74
C LEU A 52 -2.72 -6.66 7.12
N VAL A 53 -3.14 -7.70 6.42
CA VAL A 53 -4.30 -8.52 6.78
C VAL A 53 -3.93 -9.34 8.01
N GLU A 54 -4.46 -8.95 9.17
CA GLU A 54 -4.23 -9.65 10.44
C GLU A 54 -4.92 -11.02 10.48
N ASP A 55 -6.18 -11.08 10.03
CA ASP A 55 -6.97 -12.31 9.94
C ASP A 55 -7.69 -12.38 8.57
N PRO A 56 -7.33 -13.32 7.68
CA PRO A 56 -7.94 -13.46 6.36
C PRO A 56 -9.40 -13.98 6.40
N TYR A 57 -9.89 -14.43 7.56
CA TYR A 57 -11.25 -14.92 7.74
C TYR A 57 -12.16 -13.91 8.44
N ALA A 58 -11.62 -12.80 8.92
CA ALA A 58 -12.40 -11.74 9.54
C ALA A 58 -13.18 -10.94 8.50
N GLU A 59 -14.37 -10.45 8.90
CA GLU A 59 -15.16 -9.53 8.07
C GLU A 59 -14.36 -8.24 7.80
N PRO A 60 -14.22 -7.81 6.53
CA PRO A 60 -13.48 -6.61 6.19
C PRO A 60 -14.04 -5.36 6.87
N MET A 61 -13.17 -4.60 7.53
CA MET A 61 -13.53 -3.29 8.07
C MET A 61 -13.27 -2.19 7.03
N PHE A 62 -14.30 -1.40 6.72
CA PHE A 62 -14.24 -0.31 5.73
C PHE A 62 -14.11 1.09 6.35
N ALA A 63 -13.77 1.18 7.65
CA ALA A 63 -13.55 2.46 8.30
C ALA A 63 -12.29 3.14 7.75
N GLU A 64 -12.43 4.36 7.24
CA GLU A 64 -11.31 5.17 6.75
C GLU A 64 -10.76 6.09 7.84
N TYR A 65 -9.46 6.34 7.82
CA TYR A 65 -8.81 7.26 8.76
C TYR A 65 -8.37 8.55 8.05
N HIS A 66 -9.15 9.62 8.17
CA HIS A 66 -8.88 10.91 7.52
C HIS A 66 -9.10 12.10 8.47
N PRO A 67 -8.28 12.27 9.53
CA PRO A 67 -8.47 13.34 10.52
C PRO A 67 -8.33 14.76 9.93
N ALA A 68 -7.61 14.91 8.82
CA ALA A 68 -7.45 16.16 8.09
C ALA A 68 -8.43 16.34 6.92
N GLY A 69 -9.40 15.43 6.76
CA GLY A 69 -10.37 15.48 5.64
C GLY A 69 -9.77 15.13 4.28
N THR A 70 -8.65 14.41 4.23
CA THR A 70 -8.08 13.85 2.99
C THR A 70 -9.00 12.76 2.41
N ARG A 71 -8.73 12.34 1.18
CA ARG A 71 -9.43 11.22 0.51
C ARG A 71 -8.42 10.14 0.18
N LEU A 72 -8.88 8.93 -0.16
CA LEU A 72 -7.99 7.85 -0.61
C LEU A 72 -7.11 8.23 -1.81
N THR A 73 -7.63 9.10 -2.68
CA THR A 73 -6.92 9.65 -3.85
C THR A 73 -6.06 10.87 -3.56
N SER A 74 -5.89 11.25 -2.29
CA SER A 74 -4.99 12.33 -1.88
C SER A 74 -3.58 11.79 -1.63
N ASP A 75 -2.56 12.46 -2.20
CA ASP A 75 -1.15 12.05 -2.05
C ASP A 75 -0.68 12.07 -0.60
N ASP A 76 -1.25 12.96 0.21
CA ASP A 76 -0.98 13.18 1.63
C ASP A 76 -1.93 12.42 2.56
N ALA A 77 -2.78 11.52 2.02
CA ALA A 77 -3.64 10.69 2.84
C ALA A 77 -2.80 9.84 3.83
N PRO A 78 -3.19 9.74 5.11
CA PRO A 78 -2.46 8.89 6.03
C PRO A 78 -2.55 7.42 5.61
N ILE A 79 -1.53 6.65 5.98
CA ILE A 79 -1.48 5.19 5.86
C ILE A 79 -1.61 4.66 7.29
N ALA A 80 -2.84 4.35 7.69
CA ALA A 80 -3.16 3.78 9.00
C ALA A 80 -3.44 2.27 8.84
N PRO A 81 -2.52 1.36 9.24
CA PRO A 81 -2.61 -0.06 8.90
C PRO A 81 -3.87 -0.78 9.36
N ARG A 82 -4.53 -0.26 10.40
CA ARG A 82 -5.74 -0.84 10.98
C ARG A 82 -7.04 -0.39 10.30
N TYR A 83 -6.95 0.55 9.34
CA TYR A 83 -8.09 1.17 8.66
C TYR A 83 -8.09 0.85 7.16
N TYR A 84 -9.25 1.01 6.52
CA TYR A 84 -9.41 0.85 5.09
C TYR A 84 -8.63 1.92 4.32
N PRO A 85 -7.96 1.55 3.22
CA PRO A 85 -7.80 0.20 2.66
C PRO A 85 -6.53 -0.53 3.11
N ALA A 86 -5.72 0.07 3.99
CA ALA A 86 -4.44 -0.49 4.42
C ALA A 86 -4.60 -1.83 5.15
N ASN A 87 -5.66 -2.00 5.95
CA ASN A 87 -5.99 -3.25 6.66
C ASN A 87 -6.29 -4.45 5.74
N LEU A 88 -6.59 -4.20 4.46
CA LEU A 88 -6.81 -5.25 3.44
C LEU A 88 -5.62 -5.39 2.49
N SER A 89 -4.51 -4.70 2.77
CA SER A 89 -3.40 -4.57 1.84
C SER A 89 -2.29 -5.58 2.09
N HIS A 90 -1.69 -6.01 0.99
CA HIS A 90 -0.45 -6.77 0.96
C HIS A 90 0.73 -5.84 0.69
N LEU A 91 1.88 -6.15 1.28
CA LEU A 91 3.10 -5.38 1.10
C LEU A 91 3.92 -6.00 -0.04
N LEU A 92 4.12 -5.21 -1.08
CA LEU A 92 4.91 -5.55 -2.25
C LEU A 92 6.29 -4.90 -2.18
N ARG A 93 7.30 -5.59 -2.69
CA ARG A 93 8.64 -5.08 -2.93
C ARG A 93 8.96 -5.14 -4.41
N CYS A 94 9.44 -4.03 -4.96
CA CYS A 94 9.94 -4.02 -6.33
C CYS A 94 11.25 -4.81 -6.41
N VAL A 95 11.33 -5.88 -7.20
CA VAL A 95 12.55 -6.70 -7.31
C VAL A 95 13.71 -5.93 -7.94
N LYS A 96 13.41 -4.91 -8.76
CA LYS A 96 14.41 -4.09 -9.47
C LYS A 96 15.07 -3.03 -8.58
N CYS A 97 14.30 -2.33 -7.73
CA CYS A 97 14.82 -1.21 -6.93
C CYS A 97 14.61 -1.34 -5.42
N GLN A 98 13.91 -2.38 -4.96
CA GLN A 98 13.64 -2.66 -3.55
C GLN A 98 12.72 -1.64 -2.84
N ARG A 99 12.05 -0.74 -3.58
CA ARG A 99 10.97 0.10 -3.03
C ARG A 99 9.74 -0.73 -2.68
N HIS A 100 9.02 -0.27 -1.67
CA HIS A 100 7.85 -0.94 -1.12
C HIS A 100 6.55 -0.22 -1.48
N TYR A 101 5.50 -1.01 -1.70
CA TYR A 101 4.16 -0.56 -2.08
C TYR A 101 3.12 -1.37 -1.35
N LEU A 102 1.96 -0.79 -1.09
CA LEU A 102 0.78 -1.49 -0.60
C LEU A 102 -0.15 -1.77 -1.77
N ARG A 103 -0.71 -2.97 -1.82
CA ARG A 103 -1.70 -3.37 -2.83
C ARG A 103 -2.88 -4.05 -2.17
N TYR A 104 -4.10 -3.71 -2.56
CA TYR A 104 -5.30 -4.47 -2.21
C TYR A 104 -6.18 -4.68 -3.44
N THR A 105 -7.07 -5.66 -3.35
CA THR A 105 -8.11 -5.87 -4.37
C THR A 105 -9.36 -5.15 -3.93
N GLU A 106 -9.77 -4.14 -4.69
CA GLU A 106 -11.03 -3.46 -4.49
C GLU A 106 -12.16 -4.26 -5.16
N GLY A 107 -13.11 -4.73 -4.37
CA GLY A 107 -14.30 -5.43 -4.85
C GLY A 107 -15.48 -4.46 -5.01
N GLY A 108 -15.99 -4.33 -6.22
CA GLY A 108 -17.30 -3.73 -6.51
C GLY A 108 -18.32 -4.81 -6.86
N GLY A 109 -19.60 -4.45 -6.92
CA GLY A 109 -20.68 -5.42 -7.18
C GLY A 109 -20.55 -6.19 -8.52
N TYR A 110 -19.79 -5.67 -9.48
CA TYR A 110 -19.57 -6.27 -10.80
C TYR A 110 -18.11 -6.24 -11.28
N PHE A 111 -17.17 -5.80 -10.44
CA PHE A 111 -15.76 -5.67 -10.84
C PHE A 111 -14.83 -5.95 -9.67
N THR A 112 -13.60 -6.33 -9.99
CA THR A 112 -12.48 -6.37 -9.06
C THR A 112 -11.32 -5.63 -9.69
N GLU A 113 -10.75 -4.66 -8.97
CA GLU A 113 -9.63 -3.86 -9.47
C GLU A 113 -8.47 -3.92 -8.46
N LEU A 114 -7.24 -4.10 -8.95
CA LEU A 114 -6.06 -3.98 -8.12
C LEU A 114 -5.76 -2.50 -7.87
N ARG A 115 -5.71 -2.12 -6.60
CA ARG A 115 -5.32 -0.80 -6.15
C ARG A 115 -3.93 -0.86 -5.55
N ILE A 116 -3.12 0.15 -5.83
CA ILE A 116 -1.74 0.23 -5.37
C ILE A 116 -1.40 1.63 -4.86
N ARG A 117 -0.47 1.68 -3.90
CA ARG A 117 0.06 2.92 -3.33
C ARG A 117 1.49 2.73 -2.84
N ALA A 118 2.35 3.73 -3.02
CA ALA A 118 3.71 3.76 -2.52
C ALA A 118 3.74 3.84 -0.99
N LEU A 119 4.59 3.02 -0.37
CA LEU A 119 4.78 3.05 1.08
C LEU A 119 5.69 4.23 1.46
N GLN A 120 5.10 5.28 2.02
CA GLN A 120 5.79 6.51 2.41
C GLN A 120 5.86 6.65 3.93
N PRO A 121 7.06 6.72 4.54
CA PRO A 121 7.20 6.69 6.00
C PRO A 121 6.57 7.91 6.68
N GLN A 122 6.57 9.07 6.04
CA GLN A 122 5.99 10.31 6.58
C GLN A 122 4.46 10.30 6.67
N LEU A 123 3.79 9.35 6.01
CA LEU A 123 2.33 9.20 6.03
C LEU A 123 1.88 8.06 6.93
N LEU A 124 2.79 7.27 7.49
CA LEU A 124 2.43 6.17 8.39
C LEU A 124 1.92 6.71 9.74
N VAL A 125 0.75 6.21 10.16
CA VAL A 125 0.13 6.58 11.43
C VAL A 125 -0.30 5.31 12.18
N ASP A 126 0.14 5.18 13.43
CA ASP A 126 -0.31 4.12 14.34
C ASP A 126 -1.57 4.58 15.09
N ALA A 127 -2.69 4.61 14.36
CA ALA A 127 -3.95 5.06 14.92
C ALA A 127 -4.63 3.91 15.72
N PRO A 128 -5.14 4.19 16.93
CA PRO A 128 -5.90 3.19 17.69
C PRO A 128 -7.29 2.98 17.08
N LEU A 129 -7.74 1.72 16.96
CA LEU A 129 -9.14 1.36 16.70
C LEU A 129 -9.99 1.47 17.98
#